data_AF-A0A7W0N2R4-F1
#
_entry.id   AF-A0A7W0N2R4-F1
#
_cell.length_a   1.000
_cell.length_b   1.000
_cell.length_c   1.000
_cell.angle_alpha   90.00
_cell.angle_beta   90.00
_cell.angle_gamma   90.00
#
_symmetry.space_group_name_H-M   'P 1'
#
loop_
_entity.id
_entity.type
_entity.pdbx_description
1 polymer ?
#
loop_
_entity_poly.entity_id
_entity_poly.type
_entity_poly.pdbx_seq_one_letter_code
_entity_poly.pdbx_strand_id
1 'polypeptide(L)'
;MTFRDESLPLPLRVHFLYLKDSETGEEELKLVGVELGDVPRDDEAAIALPELTALTLRQVVERFPRWLELARAHATPSLDAQASTVGLAVAVKRWKPARLDPNFLRMVAAEYRRHVDEGDPAPITTIAKSHGVTPSAASRWLKRARKEGYLDAS
;
A
#
# COMPACT_ATOMS: atom_id res chain seq x y z
N MET A 1 -2.97 11.77 -8.02
CA MET A 1 -4.09 12.28 -8.83
C MET A 1 -5.29 11.38 -8.54
N THR A 2 -6.49 11.94 -8.35
CA THR A 2 -7.71 11.17 -8.07
C THR A 2 -8.58 11.15 -9.33
N PHE A 3 -8.92 9.97 -9.82
CA PHE A 3 -9.73 9.76 -11.02
C PHE A 3 -11.08 9.16 -10.62
N ARG A 4 -12.20 9.83 -10.89
CA ARG A 4 -13.54 9.35 -10.53
C ARG A 4 -14.26 8.86 -11.79
N ASP A 5 -14.67 7.59 -11.79
CA ASP A 5 -15.50 6.99 -12.85
C ASP A 5 -16.90 6.72 -12.29
N GLU A 6 -17.92 7.34 -12.89
CA GLU A 6 -19.33 7.18 -12.47
C GLU A 6 -19.91 5.80 -12.83
N SER A 7 -19.22 5.02 -13.67
CA SER A 7 -19.62 3.65 -14.03
C SER A 7 -19.26 2.61 -12.97
N LEU A 8 -18.56 3.01 -11.91
CA LEU A 8 -18.26 2.18 -10.75
C LEU A 8 -19.22 2.48 -9.59
N PRO A 9 -19.67 1.45 -8.85
CA PRO A 9 -20.47 1.66 -7.64
C PRO A 9 -19.67 2.31 -6.50
N LEU A 10 -18.33 2.36 -6.62
CA LEU A 10 -17.40 2.95 -5.65
C LEU A 10 -16.39 3.84 -6.37
N PRO A 11 -16.02 5.00 -5.78
CA PRO A 11 -14.89 5.79 -6.26
C PRO A 11 -13.62 4.93 -6.36
N LEU A 12 -12.83 5.11 -7.42
CA LEU A 12 -11.52 4.48 -7.58
C LEU A 12 -10.44 5.55 -7.38
N ARG A 13 -9.33 5.25 -6.72
CA ARG A 13 -8.14 6.12 -6.74
C ARG A 13 -6.94 5.31 -7.19
N VAL A 14 -6.12 5.89 -8.05
CA VAL A 14 -4.91 5.25 -8.57
C VAL A 14 -3.72 6.13 -8.21
N HIS A 15 -2.76 5.53 -7.50
CA HIS A 15 -1.59 6.23 -6.98
C HIS A 15 -0.37 5.87 -7.81
N PHE A 16 0.26 6.89 -8.39
CA PHE A 16 1.54 6.77 -9.07
C PHE A 16 2.63 7.45 -8.26
N LEU A 17 3.80 6.83 -8.24
CA LEU A 17 5.06 7.52 -7.95
C LEU A 17 5.67 7.96 -9.27
N TYR A 18 6.09 9.21 -9.30
CA TYR A 18 6.95 9.73 -10.35
C TYR A 18 8.40 9.52 -9.92
N LEU A 19 9.15 8.80 -10.74
CA LEU A 19 10.56 8.54 -10.55
C LEU A 19 11.31 9.26 -11.66
N LYS A 20 12.36 9.98 -11.28
CA LYS A 20 13.31 10.57 -12.21
C LYS A 20 14.68 10.07 -11.85
N ASP A 21 15.32 9.36 -12.77
CA ASP A 21 16.70 8.94 -12.61
C ASP A 21 17.60 10.18 -12.63
N SER A 22 18.40 10.34 -11.58
CA SER A 22 19.27 11.51 -11.42
C SER A 22 20.49 11.49 -12.33
N GLU A 23 20.89 10.32 -12.83
CA GLU A 23 22.06 10.11 -13.67
C GLU A 23 21.69 10.10 -15.15
N THR A 24 20.60 9.40 -15.51
CA THR A 24 20.16 9.28 -16.91
C THR A 24 19.12 10.32 -17.31
N GLY A 25 18.44 10.93 -16.33
CA GLY A 25 17.33 11.84 -16.57
C GLY A 25 16.04 11.15 -17.02
N GLU A 26 16.02 9.81 -17.06
CA GLU A 26 14.84 9.03 -17.43
C GLU A 26 13.69 9.24 -16.43
N GLU A 27 12.47 9.31 -16.95
CA GLU A 27 11.27 9.59 -16.17
C GLU A 27 10.33 8.39 -16.25
N GLU A 28 9.90 7.88 -15.10
CA GLU A 28 9.02 6.71 -14.99
C GLU A 28 7.85 7.01 -14.05
N LEU A 29 6.63 6.65 -14.50
CA LEU A 29 5.45 6.60 -13.64
C LEU A 29 5.20 5.16 -13.17
N LYS A 30 5.45 4.91 -11.88
CA LYS A 30 5.27 3.62 -11.24
C LYS A 30 3.98 3.57 -10.44
N LEU A 31 3.10 2.63 -10.76
CA LEU A 31 1.89 2.37 -9.97
C LEU A 31 2.29 1.85 -8.58
N VAL A 32 1.76 2.45 -7.52
CA VAL A 32 2.05 2.06 -6.13
C VAL A 32 0.83 1.70 -5.30
N GLY A 33 -0.37 2.00 -5.79
CA GLY A 33 -1.58 1.69 -5.05
C GLY A 33 -2.85 1.96 -5.84
N VAL A 34 -3.90 1.25 -5.43
CA VAL A 34 -5.25 1.41 -5.93
C VAL A 34 -6.18 1.35 -4.72
N GLU A 35 -7.09 2.32 -4.61
CA GLU A 35 -8.07 2.37 -3.53
C GLU A 35 -9.47 2.32 -4.13
N LEU A 36 -10.37 1.57 -3.48
CA LEU A 36 -11.80 1.49 -3.81
C LEU A 36 -12.60 2.05 -2.64
N GLY A 37 -13.49 3.00 -2.93
CA GLY A 37 -14.27 3.73 -1.94
C GLY A 37 -13.70 5.10 -1.61
N ASP A 38 -14.53 5.94 -0.99
CA ASP A 38 -14.05 7.15 -0.32
C ASP A 38 -13.68 6.80 1.13
N VAL A 39 -12.51 7.24 1.57
CA VAL A 39 -12.22 7.35 3.01
C VAL A 39 -13.03 8.55 3.50
N PRO A 40 -13.99 8.38 4.43
CA PRO A 40 -14.72 9.51 4.99
C PRO A 40 -13.70 10.49 5.58
N ARG A 41 -13.87 11.79 5.31
CA ARG A 41 -13.14 12.80 6.09
C ARG A 41 -13.62 12.72 7.54
N ASP A 42 -12.74 13.01 8.50
CA ASP A 42 -12.95 12.85 9.94
C ASP A 42 -14.29 13.45 10.48
N ASP A 43 -14.96 14.33 9.72
CA ASP A 43 -16.22 15.00 10.08
C ASP A 43 -17.45 14.59 9.23
N GLU A 44 -17.29 13.73 8.21
CA GLU A 44 -18.42 13.24 7.41
C GLU A 44 -18.92 11.92 7.99
N ALA A 45 -20.20 11.91 8.42
CA ALA A 45 -20.91 10.72 8.86
C ALA A 45 -20.57 9.55 7.93
N ALA A 46 -20.12 8.44 8.52
CA ALA A 46 -19.67 7.26 7.78
C ALA A 46 -20.68 6.92 6.68
N ILE A 47 -20.36 7.30 5.45
CA ILE A 47 -21.14 6.93 4.28
C ILE A 47 -21.04 5.41 4.24
N ALA A 48 -22.17 4.73 4.43
CA ALA A 48 -22.21 3.28 4.39
C ALA A 48 -21.62 2.84 3.05
N LEU A 49 -20.40 2.30 3.09
CA LEU A 49 -19.75 1.78 1.90
C LEU A 49 -20.64 0.64 1.38
N PRO A 50 -21.07 0.67 0.11
CA PRO A 50 -21.80 -0.45 -0.45
C PRO A 50 -20.98 -1.72 -0.30
N GLU A 51 -21.66 -2.82 0.02
CA GLU A 51 -21.01 -4.10 0.26
C GLU A 51 -20.21 -4.54 -0.97
N LEU A 52 -18.94 -4.90 -0.77
CA LEU A 52 -18.06 -5.38 -1.83
C LEU A 52 -18.48 -6.78 -2.26
N THR A 53 -19.39 -6.85 -3.24
CA THR A 53 -19.83 -8.12 -3.80
C THR A 53 -18.80 -8.71 -4.78
N ALA A 54 -18.84 -10.04 -4.98
CA ALA A 54 -18.00 -10.71 -5.98
C ALA A 54 -18.22 -10.16 -7.41
N LEU A 55 -19.45 -9.76 -7.73
CA LEU A 55 -19.78 -9.15 -9.02
C LEU A 55 -19.09 -7.79 -9.18
N THR A 56 -19.09 -6.96 -8.14
CA THR A 56 -18.41 -5.66 -8.13
C THR A 56 -16.90 -5.81 -8.29
N LEU A 57 -16.28 -6.76 -7.55
CA LEU A 57 -14.86 -7.05 -7.70
C LEU A 57 -14.50 -7.50 -9.11
N ARG A 58 -15.32 -8.37 -9.71
CA ARG A 58 -15.13 -8.82 -11.09
C ARG A 58 -15.18 -7.67 -12.09
N GLN A 59 -16.17 -6.78 -11.97
CA GLN A 59 -16.27 -5.59 -12.82
C GLN A 59 -15.07 -4.65 -12.67
N VAL A 60 -14.55 -4.50 -11.44
CA VAL A 60 -13.34 -3.72 -11.19
C VAL A 60 -12.15 -4.35 -11.90
N VAL A 61 -11.91 -5.65 -11.72
CA VAL A 61 -10.76 -6.35 -12.32
C VAL A 61 -10.82 -6.33 -13.84
N GLU A 62 -11.99 -6.59 -14.44
CA GLU A 62 -12.16 -6.60 -15.90
C GLU A 62 -11.88 -5.24 -16.55
N ARG A 63 -12.20 -4.14 -15.87
CA ARG A 63 -12.02 -2.78 -16.38
C ARG A 63 -10.71 -2.12 -15.92
N PHE A 64 -10.00 -2.71 -14.96
CA PHE A 64 -8.80 -2.15 -14.37
C PHE A 64 -7.70 -1.75 -15.38
N PRO A 65 -7.37 -2.55 -16.41
CA PRO A 65 -6.36 -2.16 -17.39
C PRO A 65 -6.69 -0.84 -18.11
N ARG A 66 -7.95 -0.65 -18.49
CA ARG A 66 -8.43 0.57 -19.15
C ARG A 66 -8.35 1.78 -18.23
N TRP A 67 -8.69 1.62 -16.95
CA TRP A 67 -8.54 2.72 -15.98
C TRP A 67 -7.10 3.07 -15.70
N LEU A 68 -6.21 2.07 -15.65
CA LEU A 68 -4.79 2.31 -15.48
C LEU A 68 -4.22 3.10 -16.67
N GLU A 69 -4.63 2.77 -17.88
CA GLU A 69 -4.28 3.50 -19.11
C GLU A 69 -4.78 4.95 -19.06
N LEU A 70 -6.05 5.17 -18.72
CA LEU A 70 -6.62 6.53 -18.56
C LEU A 70 -5.89 7.32 -17.47
N ALA A 71 -5.63 6.71 -16.32
CA ALA A 71 -4.96 7.36 -15.21
C ALA A 71 -3.51 7.71 -15.53
N ARG A 72 -2.81 6.87 -16.32
CA ARG A 72 -1.49 7.20 -16.88
C ARG A 72 -1.60 8.37 -17.86
N ALA A 73 -2.51 8.32 -18.82
CA ALA A 73 -2.71 9.38 -19.81
C ALA A 73 -3.02 10.74 -19.18
N HIS A 74 -3.76 10.77 -18.06
CA HIS A 74 -4.03 11.98 -17.29
C HIS A 74 -2.88 12.43 -16.39
N ALA A 75 -1.95 11.55 -16.01
CA ALA A 75 -0.76 11.91 -15.25
C ALA A 75 0.36 12.49 -16.14
N THR A 76 0.40 12.10 -17.41
CA THR A 76 1.39 12.54 -18.40
C THR A 76 1.27 13.99 -18.95
N PRO A 77 0.12 14.72 -18.97
CA PRO A 77 0.03 16.00 -19.71
C PRO A 77 0.58 17.24 -19.00
N SER A 78 1.32 17.11 -17.89
CA SER A 78 1.81 18.28 -17.14
C SER A 78 3.34 18.39 -17.05
N LEU A 79 4.08 17.71 -17.94
CA LEU A 79 5.54 17.81 -17.95
C LEU A 79 6.05 19.21 -18.35
N ASP A 80 5.27 20.01 -19.10
CA ASP A 80 5.55 21.44 -19.36
C ASP A 80 4.93 22.40 -18.32
N ALA A 81 4.06 21.93 -17.43
CA ALA A 81 3.43 22.76 -16.39
C ALA A 81 4.13 22.64 -15.03
N GLN A 82 5.39 22.20 -15.00
CA GLN A 82 6.13 21.83 -13.78
C GLN A 82 6.80 22.99 -13.02
N ALA A 83 6.54 24.27 -13.33
CA ALA A 83 7.25 25.37 -12.65
C ALA A 83 6.43 26.19 -11.62
N SER A 84 5.13 25.94 -11.42
CA SER A 84 4.29 26.86 -10.61
C SER A 84 3.39 26.21 -9.56
N THR A 85 3.60 24.93 -9.23
CA THR A 85 2.99 24.33 -8.03
C THR A 85 4.07 24.00 -7.00
N VAL A 86 4.83 25.04 -6.65
CA VAL A 86 5.52 25.14 -5.36
C VAL A 86 4.46 25.04 -4.27
N GLY A 87 4.65 24.12 -3.32
CA GLY A 87 3.95 24.19 -2.03
C GLY A 87 3.04 23.02 -1.65
N LEU A 88 3.31 21.79 -2.12
CA LEU A 88 3.03 20.62 -1.28
C LEU A 88 4.36 20.20 -0.63
N ALA A 89 4.98 21.04 0.21
CA ALA A 89 4.69 20.95 1.65
C ALA A 89 3.31 20.35 1.93
N VAL A 90 3.12 19.07 1.57
CA VAL A 90 2.14 18.27 2.27
C VAL A 90 2.60 18.45 3.70
N ALA A 91 1.79 19.11 4.50
CA ALA A 91 1.68 18.72 5.88
C ALA A 91 1.38 17.22 5.81
N VAL A 92 2.43 16.39 5.69
CA VAL A 92 2.40 14.99 6.02
C VAL A 92 2.17 15.06 7.52
N LYS A 93 0.90 15.32 7.88
CA LYS A 93 0.34 15.27 9.21
C LYS A 93 0.75 13.88 9.66
N ARG A 94 1.92 13.76 10.33
CA ARG A 94 2.68 12.52 10.51
C ARG A 94 1.68 11.36 10.54
N TRP A 95 1.48 10.68 9.40
CA TRP A 95 0.51 9.60 9.38
C TRP A 95 1.10 8.62 10.37
N LYS A 96 0.40 8.45 11.50
CA LYS A 96 0.86 7.51 12.52
C LYS A 96 1.00 6.21 11.75
N PRO A 97 2.21 5.61 11.69
CA PRO A 97 2.43 4.42 10.90
C PRO A 97 1.32 3.44 11.26
N ALA A 98 0.54 3.03 10.25
CA ALA A 98 -0.62 2.18 10.45
C ALA A 98 -0.19 1.04 11.37
N ARG A 99 -0.89 0.90 12.50
CA ARG A 99 -0.55 -0.15 13.47
C ARG A 99 -0.73 -1.48 12.74
N LEU A 100 0.33 -2.27 12.70
CA LEU A 100 0.25 -3.63 12.19
C LEU A 100 -0.83 -4.38 12.95
N ASP A 101 -1.66 -5.11 12.21
CA ASP A 101 -2.77 -5.88 12.77
C ASP A 101 -2.24 -6.91 13.79
N PRO A 102 -2.85 -7.03 14.99
CA PRO A 102 -2.43 -7.99 16.01
C PRO A 102 -2.45 -9.45 15.52
N ASN A 103 -3.41 -9.85 14.68
CA ASN A 103 -3.47 -11.20 14.12
C ASN A 103 -2.31 -11.45 13.16
N PHE A 104 -1.95 -10.44 12.36
CA PHE A 104 -0.76 -10.51 11.52
C PHE A 104 0.51 -10.74 12.36
N LEU A 105 0.68 -9.99 13.45
CA LEU A 105 1.83 -10.17 14.35
C LEU A 105 1.86 -11.55 15.02
N ARG A 106 0.70 -12.08 15.41
CA ARG A 106 0.57 -13.45 15.95
C ARG A 106 0.95 -14.51 14.92
N MET A 107 0.53 -14.34 13.67
CA MET A 107 0.84 -15.25 12.57
C MET A 107 2.35 -15.26 12.30
N VAL A 108 2.96 -14.09 12.14
CA VAL A 108 4.41 -13.95 11.91
C VAL A 108 5.22 -14.51 13.09
N ALA A 109 4.75 -14.33 14.33
CA ALA A 109 5.37 -14.92 15.51
C ALA A 109 5.30 -16.46 15.54
N ALA A 110 4.16 -17.04 15.13
CA ALA A 110 4.00 -18.49 15.04
C ALA A 110 4.90 -19.07 13.94
N GLU A 111 4.96 -18.42 12.78
CA GLU A 111 5.82 -18.81 11.66
C GLU A 111 7.31 -18.76 12.05
N TYR A 112 7.72 -17.72 12.77
CA TYR A 112 9.09 -17.60 13.29
C TYR A 112 9.45 -18.73 14.24
N ARG A 113 8.58 -19.05 15.22
CA ARG A 113 8.83 -20.16 16.14
C ARG A 113 8.95 -21.48 15.40
N ARG A 114 8.06 -21.74 14.45
CA ARG A 114 8.13 -22.94 13.62
C ARG A 114 9.48 -23.06 12.89
N HIS A 115 9.97 -21.99 12.26
CA HIS A 115 11.26 -22.04 11.57
C HIS A 115 12.44 -22.22 12.54
N VAL A 116 12.37 -21.65 13.74
CA VAL A 116 13.38 -21.90 14.79
C VAL A 116 13.34 -23.36 15.25
N ASP A 117 12.15 -23.92 15.48
CA ASP A 117 11.95 -25.32 15.91
C ASP A 117 12.41 -26.31 14.84
N GLU A 118 12.28 -25.95 13.56
CA GLU A 118 12.79 -26.70 12.40
C GLU A 118 14.33 -26.59 12.23
N GLY A 119 14.99 -25.74 13.03
CA GLY A 119 16.44 -25.54 12.95
C GLY A 119 16.87 -24.67 11.76
N ASP A 120 15.99 -23.83 11.21
CA ASP A 120 16.36 -22.88 10.16
C ASP A 120 17.44 -21.92 10.68
N PRO A 121 18.63 -21.84 10.03
CA PRO A 121 19.68 -20.92 10.44
C PRO A 121 19.34 -19.45 10.17
N ALA A 122 18.35 -19.15 9.32
CA ALA A 122 17.99 -17.79 8.90
C ALA A 122 16.46 -17.55 8.83
N PRO A 123 15.71 -17.73 9.93
CA PRO A 123 14.24 -17.69 9.93
C PRO A 123 13.68 -16.34 9.50
N ILE A 124 14.38 -15.23 9.78
CA ILE A 124 13.97 -13.88 9.35
C ILE A 124 14.01 -13.76 7.82
N THR A 125 15.05 -14.31 7.19
CA THR A 125 15.21 -14.27 5.74
C THR A 125 14.17 -15.15 5.07
N THR A 126 13.87 -16.32 5.64
CA THR A 126 12.81 -17.22 5.19
C THR A 126 11.44 -16.53 5.24
N ILE A 127 11.08 -15.91 6.35
CA ILE A 127 9.83 -15.13 6.49
C ILE A 127 9.80 -13.97 5.48
N ALA A 128 10.91 -13.24 5.33
CA ALA A 128 10.98 -12.13 4.38
C ALA A 128 10.67 -12.60 2.95
N LYS A 129 11.23 -13.74 2.54
CA LYS A 129 10.97 -14.35 1.24
C LYS A 129 9.52 -14.81 1.09
N SER A 130 8.95 -15.48 2.11
CA SER A 130 7.56 -15.96 2.10
C SER A 130 6.54 -14.83 1.92
N HIS A 131 6.80 -13.68 2.53
CA HIS A 131 5.91 -12.50 2.49
C HIS A 131 6.29 -11.47 1.41
N GLY A 132 7.31 -11.73 0.60
CA GLY A 132 7.75 -10.82 -0.47
C GLY A 132 8.26 -9.46 0.03
N VAL A 133 8.91 -9.43 1.21
CA VAL A 133 9.42 -8.20 1.84
C VAL A 133 10.92 -8.26 2.08
N THR A 134 11.51 -7.13 2.48
CA THR A 134 12.92 -7.08 2.86
C THR A 134 13.16 -7.71 4.24
N PRO A 135 14.35 -8.28 4.51
CA PRO A 135 14.71 -8.77 5.84
C PRO A 135 14.55 -7.72 6.94
N SER A 136 14.83 -6.45 6.62
CA SER A 136 14.63 -5.32 7.53
C SER A 136 13.16 -5.04 7.86
N ALA A 137 12.22 -5.32 6.95
CA ALA A 137 10.80 -5.25 7.23
C ALA A 137 10.35 -6.40 8.13
N ALA A 138 10.72 -7.63 7.80
CA ALA A 138 10.43 -8.81 8.62
C ALA A 138 11.00 -8.68 10.05
N SER A 139 12.23 -8.19 10.20
CA SER A 139 12.85 -7.90 11.49
C SER A 139 12.04 -6.88 12.32
N ARG A 140 11.51 -5.83 11.68
CA ARG A 140 10.64 -4.85 12.36
C ARG A 140 9.33 -5.47 12.85
N TRP A 141 8.73 -6.37 12.07
CA TRP A 141 7.53 -7.10 12.48
C TRP A 141 7.79 -7.97 13.70
N LEU A 142 8.89 -8.73 13.70
CA LEU A 142 9.27 -9.59 14.82
C LEU A 142 9.60 -8.80 16.10
N LYS A 143 10.32 -7.67 15.97
CA LYS A 143 10.55 -6.75 17.09
C LYS A 143 9.23 -6.23 17.67
N ARG A 144 8.26 -5.92 16.80
CA ARG A 144 6.93 -5.49 17.23
C ARG A 144 6.18 -6.62 17.92
N ALA A 145 6.20 -7.84 17.37
CA ALA A 145 5.58 -9.01 17.96
C ALA A 145 6.13 -9.34 19.35
N ARG A 146 7.45 -9.21 19.56
CA ARG A 146 8.09 -9.34 20.88
C ARG A 146 7.63 -8.27 21.86
N LYS A 147 7.57 -7.01 21.41
CA LYS A 147 7.07 -5.90 22.25
C LYS A 147 5.61 -6.10 22.69
N GLU A 148 4.81 -6.78 21.88
CA GLU A 148 3.40 -7.07 22.17
C GLU A 148 3.20 -8.45 22.85
N GLY A 149 4.29 -9.17 23.19
CA GLY A 149 4.23 -10.41 23.96
C GLY A 149 3.89 -11.67 23.15
N TYR A 150 3.95 -11.63 21.82
CA TYR A 150 3.70 -12.80 20.96
C TYR A 150 4.95 -13.67 20.74
N LEU A 151 6.13 -13.15 21.09
CA LEU A 151 7.42 -13.85 21.09
C LEU A 151 8.13 -13.57 22.40
N ASP A 152 8.89 -14.55 22.87
CA ASP A 152 9.70 -14.39 24.08
C ASP A 152 10.74 -13.29 23.91
N ALA A 153 11.00 -12.58 25.02
CA ALA A 153 12.01 -11.56 25.09
C ALA A 153 13.40 -12.21 25.21
N SER A 154 13.94 -12.66 24.07
CA SER A 154 15.36 -12.99 23.92
C SER A 154 16.19 -11.75 23.69
#